data_AF-A0A0B6D829-F1
#
_entry.id   AF-A0A0B6D829-F1
#
_cell.length_a   1.000
_cell.length_b   1.000
_cell.length_c   1.000
_cell.angle_alpha   90.00
_cell.angle_beta   90.00
_cell.angle_gamma   90.00
#
_symmetry.space_group_name_H-M   'P 1'
#
loop_
_entity.id
_entity.type
_entity.pdbx_description
1 polymer ?
#
loop_
_entity_poly.entity_id
_entity_poly.type
_entity_poly.pdbx_seq_one_letter_code
_entity_poly.pdbx_strand_id
1 'polypeptide(L)'
;MIAATVTVVLGKYFERKKDIEAHYREKKTQIYDEFLCKLLKLFHSTSENNKEIDDLVSFLQEWQRKIILWGEQDVLLNYINWLERLKEGKNDAKVMFMMEELFLEIRRDLGHKNNKLVKGTFTRLILKNPKIFLSIAENNPDVTLQEVAEAEKNLVNLQ
;
A
#
# COMPACT_ATOMS: atom_id res chain seq x y z
N MET A 1 -0.86 -14.32 49.62
CA MET A 1 -2.02 -13.43 49.39
C MET A 1 -1.63 -12.25 48.50
N ILE A 2 -0.77 -11.32 48.93
CA ILE A 2 -0.42 -10.10 48.17
C ILE A 2 0.20 -10.40 46.79
N ALA A 3 1.18 -11.30 46.71
CA ALA A 3 1.83 -11.65 45.43
C ALA A 3 0.85 -12.24 44.40
N ALA A 4 -0.07 -13.11 44.84
CA ALA A 4 -1.10 -13.70 43.98
C ALA A 4 -2.06 -12.63 43.44
N THR A 5 -2.48 -11.69 44.27
CA THR A 5 -3.33 -10.56 43.84
C THR A 5 -2.61 -9.69 42.81
N VAL A 6 -1.33 -9.37 43.01
CA VAL A 6 -0.52 -8.58 42.05
C VAL A 6 -0.39 -9.28 40.70
N THR A 7 -0.07 -10.59 40.70
CA THR A 7 0.02 -11.37 39.46
C THR A 7 -1.30 -11.39 38.68
N VAL A 8 -2.44 -11.56 39.37
CA VAL A 8 -3.76 -11.55 38.71
C VAL A 8 -4.09 -10.18 38.12
N VAL A 9 -3.79 -9.09 38.83
CA VAL A 9 -4.02 -7.72 38.33
C VAL A 9 -3.18 -7.44 37.08
N LEU A 10 -1.90 -7.81 37.10
CA LEU A 10 -1.01 -7.67 35.94
C LEU A 10 -1.49 -8.53 34.76
N GLY A 11 -1.88 -9.78 35.00
CA GLY A 11 -2.44 -10.67 33.97
C GLY A 11 -3.65 -10.06 33.27
N LYS A 12 -4.64 -9.59 34.06
CA LYS A 12 -5.83 -8.91 33.52
C LYS A 12 -5.51 -7.63 32.75
N TYR A 13 -4.50 -6.88 33.18
CA TYR A 13 -4.06 -5.68 32.46
C TYR A 13 -3.46 -6.04 31.09
N PHE A 14 -2.59 -7.06 31.02
CA PHE A 14 -2.02 -7.54 29.75
C PHE A 14 -3.07 -8.14 28.82
N GLU A 15 -4.01 -8.93 29.35
CA GLU A 15 -5.14 -9.47 28.59
C GLU A 15 -5.96 -8.34 27.96
N ARG A 16 -6.40 -7.37 28.77
CA ARG A 16 -7.17 -6.23 28.28
C ARG A 16 -6.41 -5.42 27.23
N LYS A 17 -5.12 -5.19 27.43
CA LYS A 17 -4.27 -4.49 26.46
C LYS A 17 -4.19 -5.27 25.14
N LYS A 18 -3.99 -6.59 25.21
CA LYS A 18 -3.92 -7.47 24.04
C LYS A 18 -5.26 -7.50 23.29
N ASP A 19 -6.38 -7.57 24.00
CA ASP A 19 -7.72 -7.59 23.39
C ASP A 19 -8.01 -6.27 22.67
N ILE A 20 -7.66 -5.13 23.28
CA ILE A 20 -7.74 -3.82 22.64
C ILE A 20 -6.87 -3.81 21.38
N GLU A 21 -5.59 -4.18 21.47
CA GLU A 21 -4.69 -4.21 20.30
C GLU A 21 -5.21 -5.14 19.19
N ALA A 22 -5.84 -6.26 19.54
CA ALA A 22 -6.45 -7.18 18.59
C ALA A 22 -7.63 -6.55 17.85
N HIS A 23 -8.55 -5.91 18.56
CA HIS A 23 -9.70 -5.22 17.95
C HIS A 23 -9.27 -4.05 17.05
N TYR A 24 -8.27 -3.27 17.48
CA TYR A 24 -7.72 -2.20 16.64
C TYR A 24 -7.07 -2.77 15.38
N ARG A 25 -6.28 -3.85 15.49
CA ARG A 25 -5.65 -4.50 14.35
C ARG A 25 -6.65 -5.09 13.38
N GLU A 26 -7.71 -5.74 13.89
CA GLU A 26 -8.80 -6.26 13.06
C GLU A 26 -9.46 -5.13 12.26
N LYS A 27 -9.76 -4.01 12.91
CA LYS A 27 -10.35 -2.85 12.23
C LYS A 27 -9.44 -2.26 11.16
N LYS A 28 -8.15 -2.06 11.48
CA LYS A 28 -7.14 -1.60 10.51
C LYS A 28 -7.01 -2.55 9.33
N THR A 29 -7.02 -3.86 9.59
CA THR A 29 -6.92 -4.90 8.54
C THR A 29 -8.05 -4.75 7.54
N GLN A 30 -9.29 -4.60 8.01
CA GLN A 30 -10.45 -4.39 7.13
C GLN A 30 -10.31 -3.10 6.28
N ILE A 31 -9.87 -2.00 6.90
CA ILE A 31 -9.67 -0.72 6.21
C ILE A 31 -8.61 -0.83 5.11
N TYR A 32 -7.48 -1.47 5.41
CA TYR A 32 -6.38 -1.62 4.48
C TYR A 32 -6.67 -2.65 3.38
N ASP A 33 -7.41 -3.72 3.68
CA ASP A 33 -7.85 -4.69 2.68
C ASP A 33 -8.79 -4.04 1.65
N GLU A 34 -9.76 -3.24 2.11
CA GLU A 34 -10.65 -2.49 1.23
C GLU A 34 -9.86 -1.55 0.29
N PHE A 35 -8.83 -0.88 0.84
CA PHE A 35 -7.93 -0.04 0.07
C PHE A 35 -7.19 -0.81 -1.04
N LEU A 36 -6.50 -1.88 -0.64
CA LEU A 36 -5.70 -2.71 -1.54
C LEU A 36 -6.59 -3.36 -2.62
N CYS A 37 -7.78 -3.83 -2.26
CA CYS A 37 -8.73 -4.41 -3.20
C CYS A 37 -9.12 -3.44 -4.31
N LYS A 38 -9.49 -2.20 -3.95
CA LYS A 38 -9.87 -1.20 -4.96
C LYS A 38 -8.65 -0.77 -5.79
N LEU A 39 -7.49 -0.56 -5.15
CA LEU A 39 -6.27 -0.17 -5.84
C LEU A 39 -5.81 -1.23 -6.87
N LEU A 40 -5.78 -2.50 -6.48
CA LEU A 40 -5.39 -3.59 -7.39
C LEU A 40 -6.40 -3.80 -8.52
N LYS A 41 -7.70 -3.57 -8.27
CA LYS A 41 -8.71 -3.55 -9.34
C LYS A 41 -8.41 -2.49 -10.39
N LEU A 42 -7.95 -1.30 -9.99
CA LEU A 42 -7.57 -0.24 -10.95
C LEU A 42 -6.35 -0.63 -11.80
N PHE A 43 -5.40 -1.39 -11.25
CA PHE A 43 -4.26 -1.89 -12.03
C PHE A 43 -4.64 -3.00 -13.02
N HIS A 44 -5.68 -3.77 -12.71
CA HIS A 44 -6.11 -4.90 -13.53
C HIS A 44 -7.32 -4.61 -14.44
N SER A 45 -8.01 -3.48 -14.25
CA SER A 45 -9.17 -3.14 -15.08
C SER A 45 -8.70 -2.69 -16.47
N THR A 46 -9.12 -3.44 -17.48
CA THR A 46 -9.02 -3.04 -18.89
C THR A 46 -10.19 -2.10 -19.17
N SER A 47 -9.93 -0.80 -19.09
CA SER A 47 -10.89 0.30 -19.16
C SER A 47 -11.97 0.18 -20.25
N GLU A 48 -13.23 -0.06 -19.87
CA GLU A 48 -14.40 0.23 -20.73
C GLU A 48 -15.62 0.82 -19.99
N ASN A 49 -15.65 0.92 -18.65
CA ASN A 49 -16.83 1.38 -17.92
C ASN A 49 -16.62 2.68 -17.12
N ASN A 50 -17.21 3.78 -17.60
CA ASN A 50 -17.19 5.10 -16.95
C ASN A 50 -17.75 5.13 -15.52
N LYS A 51 -18.61 4.17 -15.13
CA LYS A 51 -19.12 4.05 -13.75
C LYS A 51 -18.04 3.77 -12.70
N GLU A 52 -16.93 3.14 -13.09
CA GLU A 52 -15.86 2.80 -12.15
C GLU A 52 -15.06 4.03 -11.69
N ILE A 53 -15.04 5.09 -12.49
CA ILE A 53 -14.31 6.33 -12.22
C ILE A 53 -15.08 7.21 -11.22
N ASP A 54 -16.39 7.38 -11.36
CA ASP A 54 -17.21 8.15 -10.40
C ASP A 54 -17.22 7.51 -8.99
N ASP A 55 -17.17 6.17 -8.92
CA ASP A 55 -17.06 5.43 -7.67
C ASP A 55 -15.70 5.63 -6.97
N LEU A 56 -14.66 6.03 -7.72
CA LEU A 56 -13.31 6.19 -7.17
C LEU A 56 -13.17 7.42 -6.26
N VAL A 57 -13.81 8.54 -6.60
CA VAL A 57 -13.72 9.77 -5.80
C VAL A 57 -14.35 9.55 -4.41
N SER A 58 -15.55 8.98 -4.38
CA SER A 58 -16.25 8.65 -3.13
C SER A 58 -15.43 7.68 -2.30
N PHE A 59 -14.89 6.63 -2.92
CA PHE A 59 -14.01 5.69 -2.27
C PHE A 59 -12.76 6.35 -1.65
N LEU A 60 -12.10 7.26 -2.37
CA LEU A 60 -10.89 7.93 -1.87
C LEU A 60 -11.20 8.84 -0.68
N GLN A 61 -12.36 9.52 -0.69
CA GLN A 61 -12.83 10.32 0.46
C GLN A 61 -13.09 9.43 1.69
N GLU A 62 -13.74 8.28 1.48
CA GLU A 62 -13.99 7.28 2.51
C GLU A 62 -12.68 6.72 3.09
N TRP A 63 -11.73 6.37 2.22
CA TRP A 63 -10.39 5.94 2.59
C TRP A 63 -9.65 7.00 3.41
N GLN A 64 -9.63 8.26 2.95
CA GLN A 64 -8.99 9.39 3.64
C GLN A 64 -9.55 9.55 5.06
N ARG A 65 -10.88 9.50 5.22
CA ARG A 65 -11.50 9.55 6.56
C ARG A 65 -11.04 8.39 7.43
N LYS A 66 -10.97 7.17 6.88
CA LYS A 66 -10.55 5.97 7.64
C LYS A 66 -9.09 6.06 8.08
N ILE A 67 -8.16 6.48 7.22
CA ILE A 67 -6.75 6.58 7.61
C ILE A 67 -6.48 7.72 8.59
N ILE A 68 -7.24 8.82 8.55
CA ILE A 68 -7.13 9.89 9.57
C ILE A 68 -7.48 9.36 10.96
N LEU A 69 -8.46 8.45 11.05
CA LEU A 69 -8.92 7.89 12.32
C LEU A 69 -8.07 6.72 12.82
N TRP A 70 -7.56 5.89 11.91
CA TRP A 70 -6.99 4.58 12.25
C TRP A 70 -5.54 4.38 11.80
N GLY A 71 -5.03 5.18 10.87
CA GLY A 71 -3.68 5.03 10.33
C GLY A 71 -2.62 5.57 11.27
N GLU A 72 -1.47 4.90 11.31
CA GLU A 72 -0.27 5.44 11.95
C GLU A 72 0.29 6.64 11.17
N GLN A 73 1.07 7.48 11.87
CA GLN A 73 1.65 8.72 11.29
C GLN A 73 2.42 8.46 9.99
N ASP A 74 3.16 7.35 9.90
CA ASP A 74 3.97 7.05 8.73
C ASP A 74 3.11 6.63 7.54
N VAL A 75 1.98 5.93 7.78
CA VAL A 75 0.99 5.60 6.73
C VAL A 75 0.39 6.89 6.16
N LEU A 76 0.01 7.82 7.03
CA LEU A 76 -0.55 9.12 6.64
C LEU A 76 0.45 9.92 5.78
N LEU A 77 1.69 10.05 6.24
CA LEU A 77 2.72 10.80 5.53
C LEU A 77 3.06 10.17 4.16
N ASN A 78 3.25 8.86 4.11
CA ASN A 78 3.55 8.18 2.85
C ASN A 78 2.37 8.26 1.86
N TYR A 79 1.13 8.18 2.34
CA TYR A 79 -0.04 8.36 1.49
C TYR A 79 -0.13 9.79 0.94
N ILE A 80 0.11 10.81 1.76
CA ILE A 80 0.11 12.21 1.31
C ILE A 80 1.18 12.44 0.25
N ASN A 81 2.42 12.00 0.51
CA ASN A 81 3.53 12.15 -0.43
C ASN A 81 3.21 11.47 -1.76
N TRP A 82 2.68 10.24 -1.71
CA TRP A 82 2.27 9.51 -2.90
C TRP A 82 1.16 10.23 -3.68
N LEU A 83 0.14 10.75 -2.97
CA LEU A 83 -0.96 11.50 -3.57
C LEU A 83 -0.50 12.82 -4.19
N GLU A 84 0.42 13.55 -3.55
CA GLU A 84 1.02 14.77 -4.09
C GLU A 84 1.76 14.48 -5.39
N ARG A 85 2.58 13.43 -5.41
CA ARG A 85 3.27 13.01 -6.63
C ARG A 85 2.31 12.61 -7.74
N LEU A 86 1.22 11.91 -7.43
CA LEU A 86 0.17 11.61 -8.42
C LEU A 86 -0.47 12.88 -8.99
N LYS A 87 -0.70 13.91 -8.17
CA LYS A 87 -1.27 15.19 -8.60
C LYS A 87 -0.35 15.98 -9.53
N GLU A 88 0.96 15.75 -9.50
CA GLU A 88 1.90 16.31 -10.48
C GLU A 88 1.68 15.75 -11.90
N GLY A 89 0.82 14.73 -12.05
CA GLY A 89 0.48 14.13 -13.34
C GLY A 89 1.58 13.24 -13.93
N LYS A 90 2.64 12.97 -13.16
CA LYS A 90 3.77 12.13 -13.58
C LYS A 90 3.56 10.69 -13.12
N ASN A 91 3.12 9.82 -14.03
CA ASN A 91 3.01 8.37 -13.77
C ASN A 91 4.33 7.66 -14.05
N ASP A 92 5.34 7.98 -13.24
CA ASP A 92 6.70 7.47 -13.35
C ASP A 92 7.05 6.39 -12.31
N ALA A 93 8.26 5.86 -12.41
CA ALA A 93 8.74 4.82 -11.52
C ALA A 93 8.77 5.29 -10.05
N LYS A 94 8.97 6.59 -9.78
CA LYS A 94 8.92 7.12 -8.40
C LYS A 94 7.52 6.97 -7.81
N VAL A 95 6.45 7.23 -8.57
CA VAL A 95 5.06 6.96 -8.10
C VAL A 95 4.90 5.50 -7.66
N MET A 96 5.42 4.56 -8.44
CA MET A 96 5.33 3.13 -8.12
C MET A 96 6.13 2.76 -6.88
N PHE A 97 7.31 3.35 -6.69
CA PHE A 97 8.12 3.11 -5.49
C PHE A 97 7.52 3.76 -4.23
N MET A 98 6.94 4.96 -4.34
CA MET A 98 6.23 5.61 -3.23
C MET A 98 4.97 4.83 -2.82
N MET A 99 4.28 4.22 -3.78
CA MET A 99 3.20 3.27 -3.48
C MET A 99 3.71 2.05 -2.71
N GLU A 100 4.87 1.51 -3.11
CA GLU A 100 5.52 0.41 -2.39
C GLU A 100 5.92 0.81 -0.97
N GLU A 101 6.43 2.02 -0.75
CA GLU A 101 6.70 2.57 0.59
C GLU A 101 5.41 2.64 1.42
N LEU A 102 4.31 3.13 0.85
CA LEU A 102 2.99 3.11 1.52
C LEU A 102 2.56 1.69 1.93
N PHE A 103 2.75 0.68 1.08
CA PHE A 103 2.43 -0.71 1.43
C PHE A 103 3.30 -1.26 2.56
N LEU A 104 4.58 -0.88 2.60
CA LEU A 104 5.46 -1.23 3.69
C LEU A 104 4.97 -0.63 5.02
N GLU A 105 4.47 0.61 5.00
CA GLU A 105 3.94 1.25 6.21
C GLU A 105 2.63 0.65 6.67
N ILE A 106 1.72 0.35 5.75
CA ILE A 106 0.49 -0.37 6.06
C ILE A 106 0.81 -1.72 6.71
N ARG A 107 1.79 -2.46 6.19
CA ARG A 107 2.22 -3.73 6.77
C ARG A 107 2.82 -3.56 8.16
N ARG A 108 3.64 -2.53 8.37
CA ARG A 108 4.24 -2.23 9.68
C ARG A 108 3.16 -1.86 10.70
N ASP A 109 2.18 -1.06 10.30
CA ASP A 109 1.05 -0.65 11.14
C ASP A 109 0.18 -1.86 11.55
N LEU A 110 0.07 -2.86 10.66
CA LEU A 110 -0.53 -4.16 10.97
C LEU A 110 0.38 -5.09 11.79
N GLY A 111 1.57 -4.64 12.18
CA GLY A 111 2.56 -5.36 12.98
C GLY A 111 3.38 -6.40 12.23
N HIS A 112 3.46 -6.33 10.91
CA HIS A 112 4.32 -7.19 10.10
C HIS A 112 5.75 -6.63 10.04
N LYS A 113 6.73 -7.54 9.93
CA LYS A 113 8.12 -7.20 9.63
C LYS A 113 8.32 -7.07 8.12
N ASN A 114 9.16 -6.12 7.73
CA ASN A 114 9.53 -5.87 6.34
C ASN A 114 11.03 -6.12 6.04
N ASN A 115 11.81 -6.60 7.02
CA ASN A 115 13.26 -6.73 6.94
C ASN A 115 13.80 -7.71 5.86
N LYS A 116 12.92 -8.48 5.20
CA LYS A 116 13.26 -9.37 4.08
C LYS A 116 12.72 -8.90 2.74
N LEU A 117 11.94 -7.83 2.72
CA LEU A 117 11.38 -7.26 1.50
C LEU A 117 12.39 -6.30 0.91
N VAL A 118 12.62 -6.42 -0.40
CA VAL A 118 13.56 -5.58 -1.14
C VAL A 118 12.79 -4.64 -2.07
N LYS A 119 13.40 -3.54 -2.48
CA LYS A 119 12.79 -2.59 -3.43
C LYS A 119 12.29 -3.32 -4.68
N GLY A 120 11.06 -3.01 -5.09
CA GLY A 120 10.38 -3.63 -6.21
C GLY A 120 9.64 -4.93 -5.85
N THR A 121 9.54 -5.30 -4.57
CA THR A 121 8.84 -6.53 -4.17
C THR A 121 7.37 -6.49 -4.58
N PHE A 122 6.68 -5.36 -4.32
CA PHE A 122 5.27 -5.24 -4.67
C PHE A 122 5.08 -4.91 -6.15
N THR A 123 6.02 -4.20 -6.76
CA THR A 123 6.04 -4.01 -8.22
C THR A 123 5.99 -5.35 -8.97
N ARG A 124 6.66 -6.39 -8.44
CA ARG A 124 6.63 -7.75 -9.02
C ARG A 124 5.27 -8.44 -8.95
N LEU A 125 4.38 -7.99 -8.08
CA LEU A 125 3.02 -8.53 -7.94
C LEU A 125 2.02 -7.80 -8.85
N ILE A 126 2.29 -6.54 -9.18
CA ILE A 126 1.34 -5.65 -9.87
C ILE A 126 1.63 -5.57 -11.38
N LEU A 127 2.91 -5.45 -11.76
CA LEU A 127 3.28 -5.24 -13.16
C LEU A 127 3.39 -6.55 -13.92
N LYS A 128 3.05 -6.51 -15.22
CA LYS A 128 3.18 -7.65 -16.13
C LYS A 128 4.63 -8.09 -16.33
N ASN A 129 5.54 -7.14 -16.60
CA ASN A 129 6.97 -7.43 -16.77
C ASN A 129 7.84 -6.63 -15.78
N PRO A 130 7.85 -6.99 -14.50
CA PRO A 130 8.49 -6.20 -13.46
C PRO A 130 10.01 -6.14 -13.60
N LYS A 131 10.66 -7.12 -14.24
CA LYS A 131 12.11 -7.10 -14.48
C LYS A 131 12.52 -5.98 -15.44
N ILE A 132 11.74 -5.76 -16.50
CA ILE A 132 12.00 -4.70 -17.48
C ILE A 132 11.82 -3.34 -16.80
N PHE A 133 10.68 -3.16 -16.12
CA PHE A 133 10.43 -1.96 -15.33
C PHE A 133 11.57 -1.64 -14.36
N LEU A 134 12.00 -2.60 -13.53
CA LEU A 134 13.04 -2.37 -12.53
C LEU A 134 14.39 -2.02 -13.17
N SER A 135 14.76 -2.69 -14.26
CA SER A 135 16.01 -2.40 -14.98
C SER A 135 16.02 -1.00 -15.62
N ILE A 136 14.89 -0.55 -16.17
CA ILE A 136 14.80 0.80 -16.72
C ILE A 136 14.78 1.83 -15.59
N ALA A 137 14.02 1.59 -14.52
CA ALA A 137 13.89 2.48 -13.38
C ALA A 137 15.20 2.66 -12.58
N GLU A 138 16.09 1.66 -12.58
CA GLU A 138 17.44 1.76 -12.01
C GLU A 138 18.30 2.80 -12.75
N ASN A 139 18.14 2.92 -14.07
CA ASN A 139 18.89 3.85 -14.91
C ASN A 139 18.19 5.21 -15.09
N ASN A 140 16.86 5.21 -15.11
CA ASN A 140 16.01 6.40 -15.23
C ASN A 140 14.86 6.35 -14.21
N PRO A 141 15.03 6.97 -13.03
CA PRO A 141 13.99 7.01 -12.00
C PRO A 141 12.72 7.77 -12.40
N ASP A 142 12.77 8.58 -13.46
CA ASP A 142 11.64 9.35 -13.97
C ASP A 142 10.96 8.68 -15.18
N VAL A 143 11.32 7.42 -15.48
CA VAL A 143 10.68 6.64 -16.54
C VAL A 143 9.19 6.44 -16.26
N THR A 144 8.36 6.72 -17.26
CA THR A 144 6.91 6.56 -17.21
C THR A 144 6.47 5.12 -17.48
N LEU A 145 5.30 4.74 -16.98
CA LEU A 145 4.70 3.44 -17.30
C LEU A 145 4.42 3.26 -18.80
N GLN A 146 4.23 4.37 -19.54
CA GLN A 146 4.04 4.34 -21.00
C GLN A 146 5.33 3.96 -21.73
N GLU A 147 6.46 4.58 -21.37
CA GLU A 147 7.77 4.24 -21.93
C GLU A 147 8.17 2.79 -21.62
N VAL A 148 7.83 2.31 -20.42
CA VAL A 148 8.04 0.89 -20.06
C VAL A 148 7.18 -0.03 -20.93
N ALA A 149 5.90 0.31 -21.15
CA ALA A 149 5.02 -0.47 -22.00
C ALA A 149 5.48 -0.49 -23.48
N GLU A 150 6.08 0.60 -23.97
CA GLU A 150 6.68 0.65 -25.30
C GLU A 150 7.92 -0.22 -25.40
N ALA A 151 8.81 -0.17 -24.39
CA ALA A 151 9.97 -1.05 -24.31
C ALA A 151 9.57 -2.53 -24.27
N GLU A 152 8.50 -2.88 -23.54
CA GLU A 152 7.95 -4.23 -23.51
C GLU A 152 7.48 -4.70 -24.89
N LYS A 153 6.76 -3.87 -25.66
CA LYS A 153 6.32 -4.21 -27.02
C LYS A 153 7.50 -4.44 -27.95
N ASN A 154 8.53 -3.61 -27.88
CA ASN A 154 9.70 -3.72 -28.74
C ASN A 154 10.50 -5.00 -28.48
N LEU A 155 10.56 -5.47 -27.23
CA LEU A 155 11.20 -6.74 -26.87
C LEU A 155 10.42 -7.97 -27.34
N VAL A 156 9.08 -7.90 -27.31
CA VAL A 156 8.21 -8.98 -27.83
C VAL A 156 8.33 -9.11 -29.35
N ASN A 157 8.54 -8.00 -30.07
CA ASN A 157 8.70 -8.01 -31.53
C ASN A 157 10.09 -8.46 -32.02
N LEU A 158 11.05 -8.65 -31.10
CA LEU A 158 12.42 -9.11 -31.40
C LEU A 158 12.64 -10.60 -31.12
N GLN A 159 11.63 -11.31 -30.62
CA GLN A 159 11.62 -12.75 -30.35
C GLN A 159 10.72 -13.48 -31.35
#